data_AF-A0A4Y7TFH7-F1
#
_entry.id   AF-A0A4Y7TFH7-F1
#
_cell.length_a   1.000
_cell.length_b   1.000
_cell.length_c   1.000
_cell.angle_alpha   90.00
_cell.angle_beta   90.00
_cell.angle_gamma   90.00
#
_symmetry.space_group_name_H-M   'P 1'
#
loop_
_entity.id
_entity.type
_entity.pdbx_description
1 polymer ?
#
loop_
_entity_poly.entity_id
_entity_poly.type
_entity_poly.pdbx_seq_one_letter_code
_entity_poly.pdbx_strand_id
1 'polypeptide(L)'
;MPSSPNADIVSVVNEQTNLGMLGSMARILDVLEASGDVSEDVVKLNTIFDLLLNVPFSFMWMQAHHLTMQPPEGSAFAVQFTAIAARNMQPLCLAYAVARFQEMYSADWGRRDLRMVKLHYEFTEGVVFGVMFYDILLDEAVDNAVTRARDRDDDHFTFHGEYPVSFWNATAADFAGGLKHSHCETYLCCTMYVLS
;
A
#
# COMPACT_ATOMS: atom_id res chain seq x y z
N MET A 1 25.05 5.14 10.22
CA MET A 1 24.53 4.10 9.29
C MET A 1 23.64 4.83 8.30
N PRO A 2 23.70 4.53 6.99
CA PRO A 2 22.69 5.06 6.07
C PRO A 2 21.31 4.61 6.55
N SER A 3 20.32 5.49 6.44
CA SER A 3 18.92 5.19 6.71
C SER A 3 18.45 4.05 5.79
N SER A 4 17.54 3.22 6.30
CA SER A 4 16.88 2.20 5.48
C SER A 4 15.95 2.89 4.49
N PRO A 5 15.88 2.47 3.21
CA PRO A 5 14.93 3.05 2.24
C PRO A 5 13.50 3.05 2.76
N ASN A 6 13.11 2.03 3.52
CA ASN A 6 11.78 1.95 4.12
C ASN A 6 11.55 3.07 5.14
N ALA A 7 12.55 3.39 5.94
CA ALA A 7 12.47 4.47 6.94
C ALA A 7 12.41 5.85 6.26
N ASP A 8 13.16 6.03 5.18
CA ASP A 8 13.14 7.28 4.41
C ASP A 8 11.80 7.49 3.71
N ILE A 9 11.23 6.43 3.11
CA ILE A 9 9.87 6.47 2.54
C ILE A 9 8.85 6.82 3.61
N VAL A 10 8.91 6.20 4.79
CA VAL A 10 8.01 6.52 5.90
C VAL A 10 8.12 8.00 6.30
N SER A 11 9.34 8.55 6.35
CA SER A 11 9.55 9.97 6.62
C SER A 11 8.90 10.87 5.57
N VAL A 12 9.09 10.56 4.28
CA VAL A 12 8.50 11.33 3.18
C VAL A 12 6.97 11.34 3.25
N VAL A 13 6.36 10.20 3.55
CA VAL A 13 4.90 10.04 3.59
C VAL A 13 4.28 10.76 4.77
N ASN A 14 4.96 10.75 5.92
CA ASN A 14 4.51 11.52 7.08
C ASN A 14 4.69 13.04 6.90
N GLU A 15 5.51 13.48 5.93
CA GLU A 15 5.63 14.89 5.52
C GLU A 15 4.67 15.28 4.39
N GLN A 16 3.79 14.37 3.95
CA GLN A 16 2.99 14.54 2.74
C GLN A 16 2.09 15.78 2.77
N THR A 17 1.62 16.20 3.94
CA THR A 17 0.83 17.43 4.12
C THR A 17 1.55 18.68 3.61
N ASN A 18 2.89 18.68 3.63
CA ASN A 18 3.71 19.76 3.10
C ASN A 18 4.07 19.58 1.61
N LEU A 19 4.18 18.33 1.16
CA LEU A 19 4.69 17.98 -0.18
C LEU A 19 3.60 17.77 -1.22
N GLY A 20 2.39 17.43 -0.78
CA GLY A 20 1.35 16.83 -1.61
C GLY A 20 1.71 15.41 -2.08
N MET A 21 0.73 14.70 -2.66
CA MET A 21 0.95 13.35 -3.20
C MET A 21 2.07 13.33 -4.25
N LEU A 22 2.05 14.22 -5.24
CA LEU A 22 3.04 14.20 -6.32
C LEU A 22 4.46 14.49 -5.84
N GLY A 23 4.62 15.43 -4.89
CA GLY A 23 5.92 15.72 -4.29
C GLY A 23 6.43 14.54 -3.45
N SER A 24 5.54 13.84 -2.76
CA SER A 24 5.86 12.63 -2.00
C SER A 24 6.28 11.49 -2.94
N MET A 25 5.55 11.27 -4.04
CA MET A 25 5.90 10.26 -5.05
C MET A 25 7.29 10.52 -5.64
N ALA A 26 7.60 11.75 -6.03
CA ALA A 26 8.91 12.10 -6.59
C ALA A 26 10.05 11.78 -5.60
N ARG A 27 9.91 12.18 -4.34
CA ARG A 27 10.92 11.88 -3.30
C ARG A 27 11.04 10.39 -2.99
N ILE A 28 9.95 9.64 -3.01
CA ILE A 28 10.00 8.18 -2.84
C ILE A 28 10.79 7.54 -3.98
N LEU A 29 10.58 7.99 -5.22
CA LEU A 29 11.33 7.50 -6.37
C LEU A 29 12.83 7.83 -6.25
N ASP A 30 13.19 9.03 -5.79
CA ASP A 30 14.59 9.39 -5.51
C ASP A 30 15.22 8.44 -4.47
N VAL A 31 14.49 8.09 -3.41
CA VAL A 31 14.95 7.13 -2.38
C VAL A 31 15.17 5.73 -2.96
N LEU A 32 14.24 5.27 -3.81
CA LEU A 32 14.33 3.96 -4.46
C LEU A 32 15.49 3.91 -5.45
N GLU A 33 15.69 4.98 -6.24
CA GLU A 33 16.81 5.10 -7.17
C GLU A 33 18.16 5.08 -6.43
N ALA A 34 18.29 5.85 -5.35
CA ALA A 34 19.50 5.86 -4.51
C ALA A 34 19.80 4.50 -3.87
N SER A 35 18.78 3.66 -3.69
CA SER A 35 18.90 2.32 -3.11
C SER A 35 19.22 1.23 -4.16
N GLY A 36 19.26 1.60 -5.44
CA GLY A 36 19.49 0.67 -6.56
C GLY A 36 18.24 -0.08 -7.02
N ASP A 37 17.05 0.35 -6.58
CA ASP A 37 15.78 -0.30 -6.88
C ASP A 37 15.10 0.24 -8.16
N VAL A 38 15.71 1.22 -8.84
CA VAL A 38 15.19 1.87 -10.05
C VAL A 38 16.26 1.90 -11.15
N SER A 39 15.85 1.68 -12.41
CA SER A 39 16.64 1.96 -13.61
C SER A 39 16.19 3.32 -14.18
N GLU A 40 17.14 4.16 -14.64
CA GLU A 40 17.04 5.60 -14.99
C GLU A 40 15.84 6.08 -15.86
N ASP A 41 14.93 5.22 -16.35
CA ASP A 41 13.93 5.56 -17.38
C ASP A 41 12.44 5.54 -16.95
N VAL A 42 12.12 5.52 -15.65
CA VAL A 42 10.77 5.14 -15.18
C VAL A 42 9.71 6.26 -15.21
N VAL A 43 10.06 7.55 -15.23
CA VAL A 43 9.06 8.63 -15.02
C VAL A 43 8.82 9.46 -16.28
N LYS A 44 7.92 9.00 -17.14
CA LYS A 44 7.26 9.86 -18.15
C LYS A 44 5.83 10.16 -17.69
N LEU A 45 5.32 11.36 -18.00
CA LEU A 45 3.93 11.75 -17.67
C LEU A 45 2.89 10.73 -18.15
N ASN A 46 3.08 10.15 -19.34
CA ASN A 46 2.21 9.11 -19.87
C ASN A 46 2.20 7.85 -18.99
N THR A 47 3.36 7.48 -18.44
CA THR A 47 3.52 6.33 -17.53
C THR A 47 2.72 6.53 -16.23
N ILE A 48 2.61 7.78 -15.75
CA ILE A 48 1.78 8.11 -14.58
C ILE A 48 0.29 7.99 -14.93
N PHE A 49 -0.15 8.49 -16.09
CA PHE A 49 -1.55 8.33 -16.52
C PHE A 49 -1.93 6.87 -16.74
N ASP A 50 -1.05 6.08 -17.35
CA ASP A 50 -1.27 4.65 -17.55
C ASP A 50 -1.42 3.92 -16.21
N LEU A 51 -0.62 4.29 -15.21
CA LEU A 51 -0.73 3.74 -13.86
C LEU A 51 -2.05 4.13 -13.19
N LEU A 52 -2.41 5.41 -13.27
CA LEU A 52 -3.64 5.95 -12.68
C LEU A 52 -4.91 5.29 -13.20
N LEU A 53 -4.89 4.79 -14.43
CA LEU A 53 -6.08 4.27 -15.10
C LEU A 53 -6.12 2.75 -15.17
N ASN A 54 -4.95 2.09 -15.25
CA ASN A 54 -4.90 0.69 -15.70
C ASN A 54 -4.19 -0.27 -14.76
N VAL A 55 -3.46 0.20 -13.74
CA VAL A 55 -2.78 -0.71 -12.80
C VAL A 55 -3.74 -1.08 -11.67
N PRO A 56 -4.10 -2.37 -11.51
CA PRO A 56 -4.96 -2.83 -10.42
C PRO A 56 -4.21 -2.78 -9.09
N PHE A 57 -4.85 -2.20 -8.07
CA PHE A 57 -4.38 -2.27 -6.69
C PHE A 57 -5.42 -2.91 -5.79
N SER A 58 -4.96 -3.66 -4.79
CA SER A 58 -5.78 -4.16 -3.69
C SER A 58 -5.16 -3.78 -2.35
N PHE A 59 -6.00 -3.41 -1.37
CA PHE A 59 -5.60 -3.09 -0.01
C PHE A 59 -6.45 -3.87 0.97
N MET A 60 -5.84 -4.78 1.73
CA MET A 60 -6.51 -5.51 2.81
C MET A 60 -6.22 -4.84 4.14
N TRP A 61 -7.27 -4.55 4.89
CA TRP A 61 -7.22 -3.75 6.10
C TRP A 61 -7.40 -4.65 7.33
N MET A 62 -6.51 -4.53 8.31
CA MET A 62 -6.58 -5.33 9.53
C MET A 62 -5.90 -4.62 10.71
N GLN A 63 -6.16 -5.13 11.92
CA GLN A 63 -5.35 -4.76 13.08
C GLN A 63 -3.94 -5.35 12.94
N ALA A 64 -2.91 -4.60 13.37
CA ALA A 64 -1.52 -4.99 13.17
C ALA A 64 -1.20 -6.36 13.81
N HIS A 65 -1.85 -6.68 14.93
CA HIS A 65 -1.67 -7.94 15.64
C HIS A 65 -2.30 -9.15 14.94
N HIS A 66 -3.23 -8.95 14.00
CA HIS A 66 -3.73 -10.03 13.14
C HIS A 66 -2.70 -10.43 12.08
N LEU A 67 -1.79 -9.51 11.71
CA LEU A 67 -0.75 -9.74 10.72
C LEU A 67 0.56 -10.28 11.32
N THR A 68 0.84 -10.03 12.59
CA THR A 68 2.05 -10.55 13.22
C THR A 68 1.91 -10.54 14.73
N MET A 69 2.48 -11.56 15.38
CA MET A 69 2.51 -11.66 16.85
C MET A 69 3.36 -10.54 17.48
N GLN A 70 4.26 -9.91 16.71
CA GLN A 70 5.13 -8.84 17.15
C GLN A 70 5.02 -7.66 16.17
N PRO A 71 3.92 -6.90 16.22
CA PRO A 71 3.77 -5.72 15.37
C PRO A 71 4.81 -4.66 15.73
N PRO A 72 5.22 -3.81 14.77
CA PRO A 72 6.08 -2.65 15.06
C PRO A 72 5.52 -1.82 16.20
N GLU A 73 6.40 -1.34 17.09
CA GLU A 73 5.99 -0.50 18.21
C GLU A 73 5.23 0.73 17.72
N GLY A 74 4.08 1.02 18.33
CA GLY A 74 3.22 2.13 17.96
C GLY A 74 2.25 1.85 16.79
N SER A 75 2.31 0.68 16.16
CA SER A 75 1.34 0.29 15.14
C SER A 75 0.06 -0.32 15.74
N ALA A 76 -1.09 0.21 15.35
CA ALA A 76 -2.41 -0.32 15.67
C ALA A 76 -3.01 -1.09 14.50
N PHE A 77 -2.75 -0.63 13.27
CA PHE A 77 -3.30 -1.18 12.04
C PHE A 77 -2.21 -1.58 11.06
N ALA A 78 -2.54 -2.54 10.21
CA ALA A 78 -1.76 -2.95 9.07
C ALA A 78 -2.63 -2.96 7.82
N VAL A 79 -2.08 -2.44 6.73
CA VAL A 79 -2.71 -2.46 5.41
C VAL A 79 -1.77 -3.19 4.47
N GLN A 80 -2.16 -4.41 4.10
CA GLN A 80 -1.45 -5.17 3.08
C GLN A 80 -1.87 -4.63 1.72
N PHE A 81 -0.90 -4.31 0.86
CA PHE A 81 -1.19 -3.83 -0.48
C PHE A 81 -0.55 -4.72 -1.54
N THR A 82 -1.14 -4.73 -2.72
CA THR A 82 -0.59 -5.38 -3.91
C THR A 82 -0.93 -4.55 -5.13
N ALA A 83 0.02 -4.42 -6.04
CA ALA A 83 -0.17 -3.84 -7.36
C ALA A 83 0.37 -4.78 -8.44
N ILE A 84 -0.46 -5.06 -9.44
CA ILE A 84 -0.09 -5.96 -10.55
C ILE A 84 0.57 -5.13 -11.65
N ALA A 85 1.89 -5.25 -11.76
CA ALA A 85 2.69 -4.41 -12.64
C ALA A 85 4.00 -5.09 -13.06
N ALA A 86 4.39 -4.85 -14.31
CA ALA A 86 5.70 -5.24 -14.82
C ALA A 86 6.83 -4.63 -13.98
N ARG A 87 7.96 -5.34 -13.89
CA ARG A 87 9.07 -4.98 -12.98
C ARG A 87 9.53 -3.52 -13.08
N ASN A 88 9.58 -2.97 -14.29
CA ASN A 88 9.98 -1.58 -14.55
C ASN A 88 8.99 -0.54 -13.99
N MET A 89 7.72 -0.92 -13.79
CA MET A 89 6.66 -0.05 -13.28
C MET A 89 6.50 -0.15 -11.76
N GLN A 90 7.04 -1.20 -11.14
CA GLN A 90 6.82 -1.50 -9.72
C GLN A 90 7.29 -0.40 -8.76
N PRO A 91 8.44 0.29 -8.96
CA PRO A 91 8.82 1.42 -8.12
C PRO A 91 7.80 2.56 -8.14
N LEU A 92 7.26 2.87 -9.33
CA LEU A 92 6.20 3.87 -9.49
C LEU A 92 4.90 3.42 -8.83
N CYS A 93 4.56 2.13 -8.92
CA CYS A 93 3.39 1.55 -8.24
C CYS A 93 3.52 1.63 -6.72
N LEU A 94 4.70 1.36 -6.17
CA LEU A 94 4.97 1.52 -4.73
C LEU A 94 4.79 2.98 -4.30
N ALA A 95 5.46 3.91 -5.00
CA ALA A 95 5.38 5.33 -4.70
C ALA A 95 3.94 5.84 -4.76
N TYR A 96 3.20 5.43 -5.80
CA TYR A 96 1.80 5.78 -5.95
C TYR A 96 0.92 5.18 -4.85
N ALA A 97 1.02 3.87 -4.61
CA ALA A 97 0.19 3.19 -3.61
C ALA A 97 0.33 3.87 -2.25
N VAL A 98 1.55 4.11 -1.81
CA VAL A 98 1.83 4.68 -0.49
C VAL A 98 1.38 6.14 -0.40
N ALA A 99 1.76 6.99 -1.37
CA ALA A 99 1.41 8.42 -1.34
C ALA A 99 -0.09 8.65 -1.54
N ARG A 100 -0.72 7.95 -2.49
CA ARG A 100 -2.15 8.08 -2.75
C ARG A 100 -2.97 7.58 -1.57
N PHE A 101 -2.54 6.51 -0.90
CA PHE A 101 -3.26 5.95 0.24
C PHE A 101 -3.29 6.95 1.39
N GLN A 102 -2.12 7.51 1.71
CA GLN A 102 -1.98 8.56 2.70
C GLN A 102 -2.86 9.77 2.39
N GLU A 103 -2.92 10.22 1.13
CA GLU A 103 -3.77 11.36 0.72
C GLU A 103 -5.26 11.05 0.84
N MET A 104 -5.68 9.88 0.38
CA MET A 104 -7.09 9.50 0.27
C MET A 104 -7.74 9.29 1.64
N TYR A 105 -6.98 8.76 2.59
CA TYR A 105 -7.51 8.32 3.88
C TYR A 105 -7.12 9.21 5.05
N SER A 106 -6.34 10.26 4.82
CA SER A 106 -6.14 11.31 5.81
C SER A 106 -7.36 12.22 5.87
N ALA A 107 -7.86 12.43 7.09
CA ALA A 107 -9.03 13.29 7.30
C ALA A 107 -8.75 14.72 6.81
N ASP A 108 -9.81 15.38 6.35
CA ASP A 108 -9.79 16.74 5.78
C ASP A 108 -8.83 16.92 4.58
N TRP A 109 -8.69 15.90 3.72
CA TRP A 109 -7.78 15.92 2.56
C TRP A 109 -6.31 16.14 2.95
N GLY A 110 -5.86 15.47 4.02
CA GLY A 110 -4.47 15.59 4.49
C GLY A 110 -4.22 16.61 5.60
N ARG A 111 -5.23 17.06 6.36
CA ARG A 111 -4.97 17.97 7.51
C ARG A 111 -4.90 17.27 8.86
N ARG A 112 -5.44 16.05 8.96
CA ARG A 112 -5.18 15.14 10.08
C ARG A 112 -4.25 14.05 9.56
N ASP A 113 -2.99 14.17 9.96
CA ASP A 113 -1.94 13.29 9.46
C ASP A 113 -2.17 11.88 9.98
N LEU A 114 -2.55 10.96 9.07
CA LEU A 114 -2.29 9.54 9.32
C LEU A 114 -0.80 9.39 9.59
N ARG A 115 -0.43 8.55 10.54
CA ARG A 115 0.99 8.31 10.79
C ARG A 115 1.36 6.91 10.37
N MET A 116 2.14 6.82 9.29
CA MET A 116 2.79 5.58 8.92
C MET A 116 3.94 5.33 9.90
N VAL A 117 3.92 4.16 10.53
CA VAL A 117 4.92 3.70 11.50
C VAL A 117 6.03 2.92 10.80
N LYS A 118 5.65 2.04 9.85
CA LYS A 118 6.60 1.17 9.16
C LYS A 118 6.08 0.79 7.79
N LEU A 119 6.99 0.68 6.84
CA LEU A 119 6.73 0.10 5.53
C LEU A 119 7.61 -1.14 5.33
N HIS A 120 7.02 -2.18 4.75
CA HIS A 120 7.75 -3.26 4.12
C HIS A 120 7.18 -3.48 2.73
N TYR A 121 8.03 -3.77 1.76
CA TYR A 121 7.62 -4.10 0.41
C TYR A 121 8.61 -5.06 -0.23
N GLU A 122 8.15 -5.75 -1.27
CA GLU A 122 8.98 -6.60 -2.10
C GLU A 122 8.55 -6.46 -3.56
N PHE A 123 9.55 -6.42 -4.43
CA PHE A 123 9.37 -6.44 -5.86
C PHE A 123 9.55 -7.87 -6.38
N THR A 124 8.60 -8.37 -7.14
CA THR A 124 8.65 -9.70 -7.79
C THR A 124 8.71 -9.58 -9.31
N GLU A 125 8.51 -10.68 -10.03
CA GLU A 125 8.43 -10.69 -11.50
C GLU A 125 7.23 -9.89 -12.04
N GLY A 126 6.07 -9.95 -11.37
CA GLY A 126 4.81 -9.38 -11.90
C GLY A 126 3.98 -8.57 -10.90
N VAL A 127 4.40 -8.49 -9.65
CA VAL A 127 3.70 -7.71 -8.62
C VAL A 127 4.70 -6.96 -7.73
N VAL A 128 4.28 -5.80 -7.26
CA VAL A 128 4.79 -5.23 -6.01
C VAL A 128 3.77 -5.47 -4.93
N PHE A 129 4.21 -5.96 -3.77
CA PHE A 129 3.36 -6.14 -2.62
C PHE A 129 4.07 -5.64 -1.37
N GLY A 130 3.31 -5.39 -0.31
CA GLY A 130 3.89 -4.93 0.93
C GLY A 130 2.85 -4.70 2.01
N VAL A 131 3.32 -4.10 3.10
CA VAL A 131 2.51 -3.77 4.27
C VAL A 131 2.86 -2.37 4.75
N MET A 132 1.84 -1.54 4.88
CA MET A 132 1.90 -0.26 5.56
C MET A 132 1.35 -0.42 6.97
N PHE A 133 2.18 -0.19 7.99
CA PHE A 133 1.77 -0.16 9.38
C PHE A 133 1.44 1.26 9.80
N TYR A 134 0.29 1.44 10.44
CA TYR A 134 -0.22 2.73 10.88
C TYR A 134 -0.50 2.74 12.38
N ASP A 135 -0.43 3.92 12.99
CA ASP A 135 -0.88 4.12 14.36
C ASP A 135 -2.42 4.17 14.46
N ILE A 136 -2.93 4.51 15.65
CA ILE A 136 -4.36 4.54 15.94
C ILE A 136 -5.15 5.55 15.08
N LEU A 137 -4.51 6.50 14.42
CA LEU A 137 -5.20 7.53 13.63
C LEU A 137 -5.86 6.99 12.36
N LEU A 138 -5.56 5.75 11.95
CA LEU A 138 -6.23 5.08 10.83
C LEU A 138 -7.63 4.52 11.18
N ASP A 139 -8.04 4.53 12.46
CA ASP A 139 -9.26 3.88 12.94
C ASP A 139 -10.53 4.27 12.15
N GLU A 140 -10.74 5.58 11.92
CA GLU A 140 -11.88 6.08 11.16
C GLU A 140 -11.90 5.59 9.70
N ALA A 141 -10.71 5.49 9.07
CA ALA A 141 -10.59 4.98 7.71
C ALA A 141 -10.90 3.47 7.65
N VAL A 142 -10.51 2.72 8.68
CA VAL A 142 -10.82 1.29 8.82
C VAL A 142 -12.33 1.10 9.01
N ASP A 143 -12.99 1.87 9.87
CA ASP A 143 -14.44 1.81 10.06
C ASP A 143 -15.22 2.11 8.77
N ASN A 144 -14.72 3.07 7.98
CA ASN A 144 -15.27 3.35 6.66
C ASN A 144 -15.07 2.17 5.71
N ALA A 145 -13.87 1.58 5.65
CA ALA A 145 -13.60 0.40 4.83
C ALA A 145 -14.50 -0.81 5.21
N VAL A 146 -14.74 -1.04 6.51
CA VAL A 146 -15.67 -2.06 7.00
C VAL A 146 -17.10 -1.75 6.55
N THR A 147 -17.53 -0.49 6.65
CA THR A 147 -18.88 -0.07 6.26
C THR A 147 -19.11 -0.25 4.76
N ARG A 148 -18.14 0.18 3.93
CA ARG A 148 -18.20 0.01 2.48
C ARG A 148 -18.16 -1.45 2.05
N ALA A 149 -17.35 -2.28 2.70
CA ALA A 149 -17.31 -3.73 2.40
C ALA A 149 -18.60 -4.47 2.79
N ARG A 150 -19.44 -3.90 3.65
CA ARG A 150 -20.78 -4.44 3.97
C ARG A 150 -21.84 -4.03 2.95
N ASP A 151 -21.58 -2.98 2.19
CA ASP A 151 -22.44 -2.56 1.09
C ASP A 151 -22.27 -3.54 -0.08
N ARG A 152 -23.35 -4.21 -0.45
CA ARG A 152 -23.33 -5.22 -1.51
C ARG A 152 -23.29 -4.62 -2.90
N ASP A 153 -23.56 -3.31 -3.02
CA ASP A 153 -23.55 -2.59 -4.28
C ASP A 153 -22.21 -1.85 -4.52
N ASP A 154 -21.24 -1.97 -3.60
CA ASP A 154 -19.90 -1.39 -3.73
C ASP A 154 -18.88 -2.40 -4.26
N ASP A 155 -18.78 -2.53 -5.59
CA ASP A 155 -17.86 -3.47 -6.25
C ASP A 155 -16.36 -3.20 -6.01
N HIS A 156 -16.04 -2.05 -5.40
CA HIS A 156 -14.66 -1.66 -5.05
C HIS A 156 -14.29 -2.03 -3.61
N PHE A 157 -15.22 -2.54 -2.82
CA PHE A 157 -14.98 -3.02 -1.47
C PHE A 157 -15.59 -4.41 -1.28
N THR A 158 -14.86 -5.30 -0.62
CA THR A 158 -15.39 -6.63 -0.29
C THR A 158 -14.78 -7.16 0.99
N PHE A 159 -15.27 -8.29 1.49
CA PHE A 159 -14.61 -9.03 2.56
C PHE A 159 -13.80 -10.19 1.99
N HIS A 160 -12.56 -10.34 2.45
CA HIS A 160 -11.80 -11.56 2.35
C HIS A 160 -11.66 -12.18 3.75
N GLY A 161 -12.45 -13.22 4.01
CA GLY A 161 -12.63 -13.71 5.39
C GLY A 161 -13.30 -12.63 6.25
N GLU A 162 -12.63 -12.22 7.32
CA GLU A 162 -13.10 -11.16 8.23
C GLU A 162 -12.54 -9.77 7.91
N TYR A 163 -11.64 -9.67 6.92
CA TYR A 163 -10.91 -8.45 6.63
C TYR A 163 -11.52 -7.72 5.43
N PRO A 164 -11.84 -6.42 5.55
CA PRO A 164 -12.26 -5.63 4.40
C PRO A 164 -11.07 -5.46 3.45
N VAL A 165 -11.40 -5.46 2.16
CA VAL A 165 -10.47 -5.27 1.05
C VAL A 165 -11.02 -4.16 0.17
N SER A 166 -10.19 -3.18 -0.16
CA SER A 166 -10.51 -2.14 -1.14
C SER A 166 -9.70 -2.32 -2.41
N PHE A 167 -10.28 -1.92 -3.54
CA PHE A 167 -9.66 -2.02 -4.86
C PHE A 167 -9.57 -0.65 -5.51
N TRP A 168 -8.44 -0.37 -6.16
CA TRP A 168 -8.30 0.79 -7.04
C TRP A 168 -8.04 0.33 -8.48
N ASN A 169 -8.63 1.05 -9.43
CA ASN A 169 -8.54 0.79 -10.88
C ASN A 169 -8.95 -0.64 -11.28
N ALA A 170 -9.76 -1.27 -10.42
CA ALA A 170 -10.23 -2.63 -10.53
C ALA A 170 -11.41 -2.84 -9.57
N THR A 171 -12.10 -3.95 -9.75
CA THR A 171 -13.16 -4.47 -8.91
C THR A 171 -12.73 -5.78 -8.26
N ALA A 172 -13.50 -6.24 -7.27
CA ALA A 172 -13.30 -7.57 -6.70
C ALA A 172 -13.34 -8.69 -7.77
N ALA A 173 -14.14 -8.52 -8.83
CA ALA A 173 -14.25 -9.48 -9.92
C ALA A 173 -12.99 -9.54 -10.79
N ASP A 174 -12.37 -8.40 -11.08
CA ASP A 174 -11.11 -8.32 -11.84
C ASP A 174 -10.00 -9.08 -11.13
N PHE A 175 -9.98 -9.00 -9.80
CA PHE A 175 -9.08 -9.75 -8.95
C PHE A 175 -9.48 -11.24 -8.83
N ALA A 176 -10.77 -11.58 -8.69
CA ALA A 176 -11.24 -12.97 -8.55
C ALA A 176 -10.98 -13.87 -9.79
N GLY A 177 -10.83 -13.28 -10.98
CA GLY A 177 -10.49 -14.00 -12.22
C GLY A 177 -8.98 -14.25 -12.44
N GLY A 178 -8.11 -13.57 -11.69
CA GLY A 178 -6.65 -13.55 -11.91
C GLY A 178 -5.78 -13.78 -10.66
N LEU A 179 -6.34 -13.75 -9.46
CA LEU A 179 -5.65 -13.92 -8.16
C LEU A 179 -5.21 -15.36 -7.85
N LYS A 180 -4.72 -16.13 -8.83
CA LYS A 180 -3.85 -17.28 -8.55
C LYS A 180 -2.41 -16.84 -8.32
N HIS A 181 -2.19 -15.64 -7.79
CA HIS A 181 -0.86 -15.21 -7.38
C HIS A 181 -0.64 -15.75 -5.98
N SER A 182 0.12 -16.86 -5.90
CA SER A 182 0.55 -17.48 -4.65
C SER A 182 1.01 -16.44 -3.64
N HIS A 183 1.65 -15.34 -4.06
CA HIS A 183 2.14 -14.28 -3.18
C HIS A 183 1.08 -13.54 -2.35
N CYS A 184 -0.14 -13.37 -2.86
CA CYS A 184 -1.26 -12.82 -2.07
C CYS A 184 -1.65 -13.80 -0.96
N GLU A 185 -1.67 -15.10 -1.26
CA GLU A 185 -1.87 -16.16 -0.25
C GLU A 185 -0.63 -16.35 0.65
N THR A 186 0.59 -16.12 0.14
CA THR A 186 1.85 -16.33 0.87
C THR A 186 2.00 -15.30 1.99
N TYR A 187 1.57 -14.05 1.84
CA TYR A 187 1.54 -13.11 2.96
C TYR A 187 0.32 -13.28 3.88
N LEU A 188 -0.74 -13.93 3.41
CA LEU A 188 -1.85 -14.40 4.25
C LEU A 188 -1.48 -15.68 5.04
N CYS A 189 -0.50 -16.48 4.57
CA CYS A 189 -0.05 -17.72 5.20
C CYS A 189 1.30 -17.63 5.94
N CYS A 190 2.19 -16.68 5.60
CA CYS A 190 3.48 -16.50 6.27
C CYS A 190 3.35 -16.01 7.72
N THR A 191 2.15 -15.65 8.15
CA THR A 191 1.73 -15.46 9.54
C THR A 191 1.73 -16.72 10.40
N MET A 192 1.89 -17.92 9.83
CA MET A 192 1.95 -19.15 10.64
C MET A 192 3.32 -19.85 10.67
N TYR A 193 4.31 -19.48 9.86
CA TYR A 193 5.54 -20.30 9.74
C TYR A 193 6.89 -19.59 9.67
N VAL A 194 6.98 -18.26 9.85
CA VAL A 194 8.29 -17.57 9.89
C VAL A 194 8.55 -16.93 11.26
N LEU A 195 8.41 -17.73 12.33
CA LEU A 195 9.05 -17.53 13.64
C LEU A 195 9.21 -18.88 14.38
N SER A 196 9.82 -19.87 13.71
CA SER A 196 10.40 -21.07 14.36
C SER A 196 11.89 -21.15 14.06
#